data_AF-A0A6B2SV83-F1
#
_entry.id   AF-A0A6B2SV83-F1
#
_cell.length_a   1.000
_cell.length_b   1.000
_cell.length_c   1.000
_cell.angle_alpha   90.00
_cell.angle_beta   90.00
_cell.angle_gamma   90.00
#
_symmetry.space_group_name_H-M   'P 1'
#
loop_
_entity.id
_entity.type
_entity.pdbx_description
1 polymer ?
#
loop_
_entity_poly.entity_id
_entity_poly.type
_entity_poly.pdbx_seq_one_letter_code
_entity_poly.pdbx_strand_id
1 'polypeptide(L)'
;LTTHAAVAAPYAHCTAPLRRLVDRYAAELCLAACAEAPPPEWALAALDELPKEMADGTRRGNTVERECVDIVEAALLQGRVGEMFDAVVVDVKDGEPAVGTVQLTEPAIVARIEGGTSRLPLGERLRVRLTQADPGAAKVQFAPV
;
A
#
# COMPACT_ATOMS: atom_id res chain seq x y z
N LEU A 1 -5.47 20.95 20.24
CA LEU A 1 -6.10 20.29 19.07
C LEU A 1 -5.01 19.92 18.10
N THR A 2 -4.88 18.64 17.77
CA THR A 2 -3.91 18.14 16.78
C THR A 2 -4.49 18.37 15.38
N THR A 3 -3.74 18.98 14.48
CA THR A 3 -4.19 19.29 13.12
C THR A 3 -3.74 18.20 12.16
N HIS A 4 -4.67 17.67 11.36
CA HIS A 4 -4.31 16.74 10.29
C HIS A 4 -3.64 17.52 9.14
N ALA A 5 -2.35 17.30 8.89
CA ALA A 5 -1.53 18.15 8.01
C ALA A 5 -2.13 18.36 6.61
N ALA A 6 -2.57 17.28 5.95
CA ALA A 6 -3.11 17.36 4.59
C ALA A 6 -4.52 17.99 4.52
N VAL A 7 -5.28 17.97 5.62
CA VAL A 7 -6.66 18.51 5.67
C VAL A 7 -6.67 19.93 6.24
N ALA A 8 -5.61 20.32 6.96
CA ALA A 8 -5.47 21.59 7.65
C ALA A 8 -6.59 21.88 8.69
N ALA A 9 -7.16 20.83 9.28
CA ALA A 9 -8.20 20.94 10.30
C ALA A 9 -8.10 19.83 11.35
N PRO A 10 -8.77 19.97 12.51
CA PRO A 10 -9.11 18.83 13.36
C PRO A 10 -9.90 17.80 12.55
N TYR A 11 -9.52 16.53 12.65
CA TYR A 11 -10.08 15.48 11.80
C TYR A 11 -10.23 14.17 12.58
N ALA A 12 -11.34 13.47 12.32
CA ALA A 12 -11.59 12.12 12.79
C ALA A 12 -12.39 11.35 11.74
N HIS A 13 -12.18 10.03 11.68
CA HIS A 13 -13.02 9.14 10.89
C HIS A 13 -14.30 8.79 11.66
N CYS A 14 -15.47 9.03 11.07
CA CYS A 14 -16.77 8.79 11.70
C CYS A 14 -17.88 8.32 10.74
N THR A 15 -17.56 7.98 9.50
CA THR A 15 -18.54 7.78 8.42
C THR A 15 -18.57 6.36 7.83
N ALA A 16 -17.70 5.45 8.29
CA ALA A 16 -17.61 4.08 7.77
C ALA A 16 -17.50 2.99 8.87
N PRO A 17 -18.43 2.95 9.86
CA PRO A 17 -18.37 2.02 11.00
C PRO A 17 -18.41 0.53 10.62
N LEU A 18 -18.90 0.19 9.42
CA LEU A 18 -18.94 -1.20 8.97
C LEU A 18 -17.54 -1.77 8.64
N ARG A 19 -16.63 -0.95 8.14
CA ARG A 19 -15.32 -1.39 7.61
C ARG A 19 -14.11 -0.77 8.30
N ARG A 20 -14.31 0.14 9.25
CA ARG A 20 -13.25 0.74 10.06
C ARG A 20 -13.65 0.74 11.53
N LEU A 21 -12.74 0.31 12.38
CA LEU A 21 -13.00 0.11 13.81
C LEU A 21 -13.27 1.44 14.53
N VAL A 22 -12.42 2.46 14.37
CA VAL A 22 -12.56 3.77 15.04
C VAL A 22 -13.88 4.47 14.74
N ASP A 23 -14.43 4.31 13.54
CA ASP A 23 -15.71 4.93 13.19
C ASP A 23 -16.85 4.43 14.10
N ARG A 24 -16.75 3.22 14.68
CA ARG A 24 -17.71 2.71 15.69
C ARG A 24 -17.59 3.45 17.02
N TYR A 25 -16.37 3.71 17.48
CA TYR A 25 -16.12 4.50 18.69
C TYR A 25 -16.57 5.95 18.50
N ALA A 26 -16.24 6.55 17.35
CA ALA A 26 -16.70 7.89 16.99
C ALA A 26 -18.22 7.98 16.98
N ALA A 27 -18.92 6.96 16.44
CA ALA A 27 -20.39 6.94 16.43
C ALA A 27 -20.98 6.96 17.86
N GLU A 28 -20.43 6.18 18.80
CA GLU A 28 -20.88 6.13 20.19
C GLU A 28 -20.62 7.45 20.93
N LEU A 29 -19.46 8.08 20.69
CA LEU A 29 -19.15 9.40 21.22
C LEU A 29 -20.09 10.47 20.65
N CYS A 30 -20.39 10.43 19.35
CA CYS A 30 -21.34 11.33 18.72
C CYS A 30 -22.76 11.13 19.28
N LEU A 31 -23.19 9.88 19.47
CA LEU A 31 -24.50 9.55 20.03
C LEU A 31 -24.65 10.11 21.45
N ALA A 32 -23.64 9.88 22.32
CA ALA A 32 -23.64 10.42 23.68
C ALA A 32 -23.66 11.96 23.68
N ALA A 33 -22.86 12.60 22.83
CA ALA A 33 -22.83 14.05 22.71
C ALA A 33 -24.18 14.63 22.23
N CYS A 34 -24.81 14.01 21.23
CA CYS A 34 -26.14 14.42 20.76
C CYS A 34 -27.24 14.22 21.81
N ALA A 35 -27.08 13.25 22.71
CA ALA A 35 -28.00 12.98 23.81
C ALA A 35 -27.68 13.76 25.10
N GLU A 36 -26.65 14.63 25.09
CA GLU A 36 -26.14 15.33 26.28
C GLU A 36 -25.79 14.38 27.45
N ALA A 37 -25.38 13.15 27.12
CA ALA A 37 -25.02 12.11 28.06
C ALA A 37 -23.49 11.98 28.21
N PRO A 38 -22.99 11.47 29.34
CA PRO A 38 -21.58 11.14 29.46
C PRO A 38 -21.19 10.07 28.41
N PRO A 39 -19.99 10.18 27.80
CA PRO A 39 -19.49 9.15 26.90
C PRO A 39 -19.42 7.77 27.58
N PRO A 40 -19.66 6.66 26.86
CA PRO A 40 -19.53 5.33 27.42
C PRO A 40 -18.10 5.06 27.90
N GLU A 41 -17.94 4.52 29.10
CA GLU A 41 -16.62 4.25 29.71
C GLU A 41 -15.77 3.33 28.85
N TRP A 42 -16.37 2.28 28.28
CA TRP A 42 -15.68 1.34 27.40
C TRP A 42 -15.09 2.02 26.16
N ALA A 43 -15.75 3.07 25.65
CA ALA A 43 -15.30 3.78 24.47
C ALA A 43 -14.08 4.64 24.81
N LEU A 44 -14.10 5.33 25.96
CA LEU A 44 -12.98 6.14 26.45
C LEU A 44 -11.76 5.28 26.82
N ALA A 45 -11.98 4.18 27.53
CA ALA A 45 -10.91 3.29 28.01
C ALA A 45 -10.11 2.64 26.87
N ALA A 46 -10.71 2.49 25.68
CA ALA A 46 -10.06 1.90 24.52
C ALA A 46 -9.27 2.90 23.65
N LEU A 47 -9.44 4.22 23.84
CA LEU A 47 -8.91 5.23 22.90
C LEU A 47 -7.39 5.21 22.76
N ASP A 48 -6.67 4.86 23.82
CA ASP A 48 -5.19 4.84 23.81
C ASP A 48 -4.63 3.66 23.00
N GLU A 49 -5.27 2.48 23.05
CA GLU A 49 -4.81 1.28 22.33
C GLU A 49 -5.37 1.19 20.90
N LEU A 50 -6.53 1.80 20.65
CA LEU A 50 -7.25 1.72 19.38
C LEU A 50 -6.39 2.05 18.13
N PRO A 51 -5.52 3.09 18.14
CA PRO A 51 -4.64 3.38 16.99
C PRO A 51 -3.72 2.21 16.63
N LYS A 52 -3.19 1.50 17.63
CA LYS A 52 -2.31 0.36 17.43
C LYS A 52 -3.06 -0.83 16.85
N GLU A 53 -4.24 -1.14 17.40
CA GLU A 53 -5.09 -2.21 16.88
C GLU A 53 -5.50 -1.97 15.42
N MET A 54 -5.85 -0.72 15.09
CA MET A 54 -6.15 -0.32 13.72
C MET A 54 -4.95 -0.44 12.79
N ALA A 55 -3.76 -0.01 13.24
CA ALA A 55 -2.53 -0.13 12.47
C ALA A 55 -2.18 -1.60 12.19
N ASP A 56 -2.33 -2.47 13.19
CA ASP A 56 -2.11 -3.91 13.05
C ASP A 56 -3.12 -4.55 12.09
N GLY A 57 -4.40 -4.19 12.20
CA GLY A 57 -5.45 -4.64 11.27
C GLY A 57 -5.17 -4.19 9.84
N THR A 58 -4.82 -2.92 9.66
CA THR A 58 -4.49 -2.33 8.34
C THR A 58 -3.26 -3.00 7.74
N ARG A 59 -2.20 -3.21 8.52
CA ARG A 59 -0.99 -3.89 8.06
C ARG A 59 -1.31 -5.29 7.54
N ARG A 60 -2.08 -6.07 8.31
CA ARG A 60 -2.46 -7.44 7.92
C ARG A 60 -3.35 -7.45 6.67
N GLY A 61 -4.33 -6.56 6.59
CA GLY A 61 -5.20 -6.42 5.42
C GLY A 61 -4.40 -6.08 4.17
N ASN A 62 -3.55 -5.05 4.24
CA ASN A 62 -2.68 -4.62 3.14
C ASN A 62 -1.72 -5.73 2.68
N THR A 63 -1.20 -6.55 3.60
CA THR A 63 -0.38 -7.72 3.22
C THR A 63 -1.19 -8.69 2.37
N VAL A 64 -2.40 -9.07 2.79
CA VAL A 64 -3.24 -10.01 2.04
C VAL A 64 -3.61 -9.43 0.68
N GLU A 65 -4.07 -8.18 0.63
CA GLU A 65 -4.42 -7.50 -0.62
C GLU A 65 -3.24 -7.45 -1.59
N ARG A 66 -2.04 -7.12 -1.10
CA ARG A 66 -0.83 -7.11 -1.91
C ARG A 66 -0.49 -8.49 -2.47
N GLU A 67 -0.49 -9.53 -1.64
CA GLU A 67 -0.20 -10.89 -2.14
C GLU A 67 -1.25 -11.36 -3.15
N CYS A 68 -2.53 -10.99 -2.98
CA CYS A 68 -3.57 -11.26 -3.98
C CYS A 68 -3.25 -10.59 -5.33
N VAL A 69 -2.83 -9.31 -5.31
CA VAL A 69 -2.44 -8.58 -6.52
C VAL A 69 -1.20 -9.22 -7.14
N ASP A 70 -0.15 -9.47 -6.36
CA ASP A 70 1.12 -10.04 -6.83
C ASP A 70 0.90 -11.40 -7.55
N ILE A 71 -0.01 -12.24 -7.05
CA ILE A 71 -0.37 -13.52 -7.70
C ILE A 71 -1.04 -13.29 -9.05
N VAL A 72 -1.97 -12.34 -9.14
CA VAL A 72 -2.68 -12.02 -10.39
C VAL A 72 -1.73 -11.41 -11.41
N GLU A 73 -0.85 -10.48 -10.99
CA GLU A 73 0.17 -9.88 -11.85
C GLU A 73 1.15 -10.93 -12.40
N ALA A 74 1.62 -11.84 -11.55
CA ALA A 74 2.45 -12.96 -11.98
C ALA A 74 1.71 -13.85 -13.00
N ALA A 75 0.42 -14.12 -12.79
CA ALA A 75 -0.36 -14.97 -13.69
C ALA A 75 -0.57 -14.31 -15.05
N LEU A 76 -0.74 -12.98 -15.10
CA LEU A 76 -0.84 -12.21 -16.33
C LEU A 76 0.47 -12.23 -17.14
N LEU A 77 1.62 -12.39 -16.49
CA LEU A 77 2.95 -12.30 -17.10
C LEU A 77 3.66 -13.65 -17.28
N GLN A 78 3.17 -14.74 -16.69
CA GLN A 78 3.84 -16.05 -16.65
C GLN A 78 4.31 -16.55 -18.04
N GLY A 79 3.50 -16.35 -19.08
CA GLY A 79 3.82 -16.76 -20.46
C GLY A 79 4.74 -15.83 -21.24
N ARG A 80 5.24 -14.75 -20.62
CA ARG A 80 5.90 -13.62 -21.30
C ARG A 80 7.35 -13.40 -20.85
N VAL A 81 7.91 -14.34 -20.09
CA VAL A 81 9.30 -14.22 -19.58
C VAL A 81 10.27 -14.06 -20.75
N GLY A 82 11.16 -13.08 -20.66
CA GLY A 82 12.09 -12.69 -21.71
C GLY A 82 11.59 -11.55 -22.62
N GLU A 83 10.28 -11.24 -22.59
CA GLU A 83 9.74 -10.07 -23.31
C GLU A 83 10.20 -8.76 -22.68
N MET A 84 10.18 -7.71 -23.50
CA MET A 84 10.52 -6.35 -23.10
C MET A 84 9.28 -5.48 -22.95
N PHE A 85 9.31 -4.59 -21.98
CA PHE A 85 8.22 -3.70 -21.63
C PHE A 85 8.74 -2.27 -21.45
N ASP A 86 7.89 -1.29 -21.75
CA ASP A 86 8.17 0.11 -21.45
C ASP A 86 7.65 0.42 -20.04
N ALA A 87 8.51 1.01 -19.22
CA ALA A 87 8.23 1.27 -17.80
C ALA A 87 8.76 2.62 -17.34
N VAL A 88 8.36 3.05 -16.15
CA VAL A 88 8.89 4.22 -15.43
C VAL A 88 9.48 3.77 -14.10
N VAL A 89 10.67 4.27 -13.74
CA VAL A 89 11.24 4.04 -12.40
C VAL A 89 10.47 4.89 -11.40
N VAL A 90 9.78 4.27 -10.45
CA VAL A 90 8.97 4.96 -9.43
C VAL A 90 9.65 5.02 -8.07
N ASP A 91 10.63 4.15 -7.83
CA ASP A 91 11.41 4.12 -6.61
C ASP A 91 12.81 3.54 -6.85
N VAL A 92 13.78 4.00 -6.07
CA VAL A 92 15.16 3.49 -6.07
C VAL A 92 15.55 3.19 -4.63
N LYS A 93 16.03 1.96 -4.39
CA LYS A 93 16.38 1.50 -3.05
C LYS A 93 17.57 2.28 -2.52
N ASP A 94 17.43 2.84 -1.31
CA ASP A 94 18.52 3.55 -0.65
C ASP A 94 19.74 2.63 -0.43
N GLY A 95 20.93 3.16 -0.69
CA GLY A 95 22.18 2.39 -0.67
C GLY A 95 22.40 1.40 -1.84
N GLU A 96 21.39 1.12 -2.67
CA GLU A 96 21.47 0.16 -3.79
C GLU A 96 20.92 0.79 -5.08
N PRO A 97 21.68 1.68 -5.75
CA PRO A 97 21.14 2.52 -6.84
C PRO A 97 20.72 1.75 -8.10
N ALA A 98 21.12 0.49 -8.25
CA ALA A 98 20.73 -0.38 -9.37
C ALA A 98 19.48 -1.23 -9.08
N VAL A 99 18.89 -1.08 -7.89
CA VAL A 99 17.71 -1.82 -7.42
C VAL A 99 16.58 -0.84 -7.15
N GLY A 100 15.38 -1.18 -7.58
CA GLY A 100 14.24 -0.29 -7.39
C GLY A 100 12.92 -0.92 -7.78
N THR A 101 11.96 -0.04 -8.05
CA THR A 101 10.61 -0.41 -8.47
C THR A 101 10.28 0.30 -9.77
N VAL A 102 9.71 -0.44 -10.72
CA VAL A 102 9.19 0.10 -11.97
C VAL A 102 7.68 -0.09 -12.05
N GLN A 103 7.01 0.88 -12.68
CA GLN A 103 5.63 0.74 -13.13
C GLN A 103 5.64 0.54 -14.65
N LEU A 104 5.09 -0.57 -15.11
CA LEU A 104 4.88 -0.82 -16.53
C LEU A 104 3.82 0.15 -17.10
N THR A 105 3.98 0.51 -18.37
CA THR A 105 3.00 1.32 -19.11
C THR A 105 1.73 0.51 -19.41
N GLU A 106 1.91 -0.75 -19.81
CA GLU A 106 0.84 -1.72 -20.07
C GLU A 106 1.41 -3.14 -19.91
N PRO A 107 0.78 -4.02 -19.10
CA PRO A 107 -0.32 -3.75 -18.17
C PRO A 107 0.11 -2.90 -16.97
N ALA A 108 -0.84 -2.37 -16.19
CA ALA A 108 -0.58 -1.54 -15.01
C ALA A 108 -0.02 -2.34 -13.82
N ILE A 109 1.22 -2.81 -13.97
CA ILE A 109 1.94 -3.66 -13.00
C ILE A 109 3.08 -2.86 -12.37
N VAL A 110 3.22 -2.96 -11.05
CA VAL A 110 4.32 -2.35 -10.29
C VAL A 110 5.21 -3.44 -9.71
N ALA A 111 6.44 -3.55 -10.21
CA ALA A 111 7.30 -4.68 -9.90
C ALA A 111 8.74 -4.27 -9.65
N ARG A 112 9.49 -5.19 -9.04
CA ARG A 112 10.90 -4.98 -8.72
C ARG A 112 11.75 -5.00 -9.98
N ILE A 113 12.73 -4.10 -10.04
CA ILE A 113 13.80 -4.10 -11.04
C ILE A 113 15.16 -4.27 -10.36
N GLU A 114 16.01 -5.15 -10.88
CA GLU A 114 17.40 -5.33 -10.44
C GLU A 114 18.23 -6.02 -11.54
N GLY A 115 19.50 -6.33 -11.27
CA GLY A 115 20.39 -6.99 -12.23
C GLY A 115 21.10 -6.04 -13.20
N GLY A 116 20.88 -4.73 -13.09
CA GLY A 116 21.69 -3.70 -13.73
C GLY A 116 22.96 -3.37 -12.95
N THR A 117 23.90 -2.69 -13.61
CA THR A 117 25.15 -2.20 -12.98
C THR A 117 25.17 -0.68 -12.79
N SER A 118 24.26 0.04 -13.45
CA SER A 118 24.13 1.49 -13.39
C SER A 118 23.02 1.92 -12.43
N ARG A 119 23.08 3.19 -12.01
CA ARG A 119 22.00 3.81 -11.24
C ARG A 119 20.72 3.88 -12.08
N LEU A 120 19.61 3.47 -11.48
CA LEU A 120 18.29 3.61 -12.06
C LEU A 120 17.89 5.10 -12.13
N PRO A 121 17.36 5.57 -13.28
CA PRO A 121 16.96 6.96 -13.45
C PRO A 121 15.55 7.20 -12.86
N LEU A 122 15.49 7.56 -11.57
CA LEU A 122 14.23 7.80 -10.86
C LEU A 122 13.35 8.83 -11.59
N GLY A 123 12.08 8.48 -11.83
CA GLY A 123 11.11 9.33 -12.52
C GLY A 123 11.20 9.27 -14.05
N GLU A 124 12.18 8.58 -14.61
CA GLU A 124 12.35 8.47 -16.06
C GLU A 124 11.83 7.14 -16.63
N ARG A 125 11.60 7.15 -17.95
CA ARG A 125 11.20 5.96 -18.70
C ARG A 125 12.41 5.10 -19.05
N LEU A 126 12.23 3.79 -19.01
CA LEU A 126 13.21 2.82 -19.48
C LEU A 126 12.53 1.60 -20.06
N ARG A 127 13.30 0.82 -20.83
CA ARG A 127 12.89 -0.51 -21.26
C ARG A 127 13.40 -1.55 -20.28
N VAL A 128 12.52 -2.47 -19.91
CA VAL A 128 12.82 -3.53 -18.95
C VAL A 128 12.50 -4.88 -19.55
N ARG A 129 13.27 -5.91 -19.19
CA ARG A 129 13.01 -7.29 -19.60
C ARG A 129 12.41 -8.06 -18.43
N LEU A 130 11.32 -8.78 -18.67
CA LEU A 130 10.74 -9.68 -17.67
C LEU A 130 11.68 -10.86 -17.44
N THR A 131 12.18 -11.03 -16.23
CA THR A 131 13.08 -12.13 -15.86
C THR A 131 12.38 -13.22 -15.06
N GLN A 132 11.30 -12.87 -14.35
CA GLN A 132 10.57 -13.82 -13.52
C GLN A 132 9.08 -13.44 -13.43
N ALA A 133 8.21 -14.44 -13.52
CA ALA A 133 6.78 -14.34 -13.22
C ALA A 133 6.24 -15.77 -12.96
N ASP A 134 6.11 -16.17 -11.69
CA ASP A 134 5.61 -17.50 -11.33
C ASP A 134 4.56 -17.43 -10.21
N PRO A 135 3.26 -17.53 -10.54
CA PRO A 135 2.19 -17.44 -9.57
C PRO A 135 2.36 -18.41 -8.40
N GLY A 136 2.50 -17.88 -7.18
CA GLY A 136 2.61 -18.67 -5.96
C GLY A 136 4.01 -19.18 -5.62
N ALA A 137 4.99 -19.06 -6.51
CA ALA A 137 6.39 -19.43 -6.24
C ALA A 137 7.34 -18.23 -6.25
N ALA A 138 7.11 -17.24 -7.12
CA ALA A 138 7.94 -16.04 -7.18
C ALA A 138 7.22 -14.81 -7.74
N LYS A 139 7.52 -13.65 -7.15
CA LYS A 139 6.99 -12.36 -7.59
C LYS A 139 7.57 -11.97 -8.95
N VAL A 140 6.85 -11.06 -9.63
CA VAL A 140 7.28 -10.48 -10.89
C VAL A 140 8.60 -9.73 -10.70
N GLN A 141 9.57 -9.97 -11.58
CA GLN A 141 10.86 -9.31 -11.56
C GLN A 141 11.30 -8.90 -12.95
N PHE A 142 11.92 -7.73 -13.03
CA PHE A 142 12.48 -7.16 -14.24
C PHE A 142 13.99 -6.90 -14.12
N ALA A 143 14.65 -6.81 -15.27
CA ALA A 143 16.00 -6.29 -15.41
C ALA A 143 16.07 -5.13 -16.40
N PRO A 144 16.94 -4.12 -16.20
CA PRO A 144 17.23 -3.13 -17.23
C PRO A 144 17.78 -3.79 -18.49
N VAL A 145 17.46 -3.21 -19.65
CA VAL A 145 18.03 -3.62 -20.95
C VAL A 145 19.26 -2.79 -21.29
#